data_AF-A0A816E7A0-F1
#
_entry.id   AF-A0A816E7A0-F1
#
_cell.length_a   1.000
_cell.length_b   1.000
_cell.length_c   1.000
_cell.angle_alpha   90.00
_cell.angle_beta   90.00
_cell.angle_gamma   90.00
#
_symmetry.space_group_name_H-M   'P 1'
#
loop_
_entity.id
_entity.type
_entity.pdbx_description
1 polymer ?
#
loop_
_entity_poly.entity_id
_entity_poly.type
_entity_poly.pdbx_seq_one_letter_code
_entity_poly.pdbx_strand_id
1 'polypeptide(L)'
;MRHNSNNSNSSTDLIVPEYLLKKFPFIQTLIVYSNLIVKNKYDFTFLNIILNNMFRNLSTEERGFRYEDVVRQFATSLYILGGRTAYESIRLNIPVFLPTVRIVPSFITAADNHLTERLFNYEKASNYFNSIQSTIGFIAEDTRIHSNIQ
;
A
#
# COMPACT_ATOMS: atom_id res chain seq x y z
N MET A 1 -15.24 47.82 16.72
CA MET A 1 -14.59 46.68 17.41
C MET A 1 -14.68 45.46 16.51
N ARG A 2 -13.53 44.96 16.05
CA ARG A 2 -13.41 43.78 15.19
C ARG A 2 -13.66 42.53 16.05
N HIS A 3 -14.69 41.76 15.75
CA HIS A 3 -14.72 40.36 16.18
C HIS A 3 -14.13 39.51 15.06
N ASN A 4 -12.83 39.26 15.19
CA ASN A 4 -12.17 38.10 14.62
C ASN A 4 -12.71 36.87 15.37
N SER A 5 -13.37 35.95 14.65
CA SER A 5 -13.44 34.56 15.10
C SER A 5 -12.92 33.70 13.96
N ASN A 6 -11.71 33.20 14.20
CA ASN A 6 -10.96 32.26 13.38
C ASN A 6 -11.87 31.17 12.80
N ASN A 7 -12.12 31.22 11.49
CA ASN A 7 -12.53 30.04 10.76
C ASN A 7 -11.27 29.15 10.66
N SER A 8 -11.29 28.02 11.34
CA SER A 8 -10.31 26.96 11.17
C SER A 8 -10.37 26.49 9.71
N ASN A 9 -9.40 26.96 8.90
CA ASN A 9 -9.18 26.44 7.55
C ASN A 9 -8.79 24.96 7.66
N SER A 10 -9.77 24.05 7.56
CA SER A 10 -9.50 22.66 7.23
C SER A 10 -9.16 22.61 5.73
N SER A 11 -7.92 22.90 5.38
CA SER A 11 -7.42 22.83 4.01
C SER A 11 -7.26 21.37 3.58
N THR A 12 -8.38 20.69 3.30
CA THR A 12 -8.40 19.41 2.58
C THR A 12 -8.92 19.59 1.16
N ASP A 13 -8.81 20.79 0.61
CA ASP A 13 -9.09 21.02 -0.79
C ASP A 13 -7.89 20.53 -1.60
N LEU A 14 -8.13 19.46 -2.36
CA LEU A 14 -7.19 18.87 -3.29
C LEU A 14 -6.94 19.87 -4.43
N ILE A 15 -5.91 20.69 -4.33
CA ILE A 15 -5.58 21.67 -5.37
C ILE A 15 -4.91 20.93 -6.53
N VAL A 16 -5.68 20.60 -7.57
CA VAL A 16 -5.17 19.91 -8.77
C VAL A 16 -4.93 20.93 -9.89
N PRO A 17 -3.69 21.03 -10.43
CA PRO A 17 -3.38 21.91 -11.54
C PRO A 17 -4.21 21.62 -12.81
N GLU A 18 -4.71 22.67 -13.47
CA GLU A 18 -5.60 22.55 -14.65
C GLU A 18 -4.94 21.79 -15.82
N TYR A 19 -3.62 21.88 -15.96
CA TYR A 19 -2.89 21.16 -17.01
C TYR A 19 -2.92 19.64 -16.82
N LEU A 20 -3.00 19.14 -15.58
CA LEU A 20 -3.12 17.70 -15.29
C LEU A 20 -4.51 17.18 -15.68
N LEU A 21 -5.55 18.00 -15.50
CA LEU A 21 -6.92 17.66 -15.91
C LEU A 21 -7.02 17.48 -17.43
N LYS A 22 -6.34 18.34 -18.20
CA LYS A 22 -6.30 18.25 -19.67
C LYS A 22 -5.47 17.07 -20.16
N LYS A 23 -4.37 16.75 -19.47
CA LYS A 23 -3.45 15.66 -19.85
C LYS A 23 -3.98 14.27 -19.47
N PHE A 24 -4.74 14.17 -18.38
CA PHE A 24 -5.19 12.90 -17.82
C PHE A 24 -6.68 12.98 -17.43
N PRO A 25 -7.60 12.70 -18.36
CA PRO A 25 -9.04 12.84 -18.13
C PRO A 25 -9.58 12.01 -16.95
N PHE A 26 -8.96 10.86 -16.66
CA PHE A 26 -9.36 10.00 -15.54
C PHE A 26 -9.21 10.69 -14.17
N ILE A 27 -8.32 11.68 -14.05
CA ILE A 27 -8.14 12.48 -12.83
C ILE A 27 -9.44 13.20 -12.47
N GLN A 28 -10.17 13.70 -13.48
CA GLN A 28 -11.43 14.39 -13.28
C GLN A 28 -12.46 13.45 -12.62
N THR A 29 -12.51 12.20 -13.07
CA THR A 29 -13.34 11.15 -12.46
C THR A 29 -12.92 10.88 -11.01
N LEU A 30 -11.61 10.81 -10.73
CA LEU A 30 -11.10 10.60 -9.36
C LEU A 30 -11.45 11.75 -8.41
N ILE A 31 -11.39 13.00 -8.87
CA ILE A 31 -11.77 14.19 -8.09
C ILE A 31 -13.27 14.20 -7.79
N VAL A 32 -14.10 13.89 -8.79
CA VAL A 32 -15.55 13.77 -8.59
C VAL A 32 -15.84 12.68 -7.54
N TYR A 33 -15.14 11.55 -7.62
CA TYR A 33 -15.29 10.46 -6.67
C TYR A 33 -14.84 10.85 -5.26
N SER A 34 -13.69 11.53 -5.12
CA SER A 34 -13.21 12.00 -3.81
C SER A 34 -14.17 13.01 -3.19
N ASN A 35 -14.72 13.94 -3.98
CA ASN A 35 -15.66 14.94 -3.50
C ASN A 35 -17.00 14.31 -3.06
N LEU A 36 -17.47 13.30 -3.79
CA LEU A 36 -18.66 12.52 -3.38
C LEU A 36 -18.41 11.76 -2.07
N ILE A 37 -17.22 11.22 -1.88
CA ILE A 37 -16.83 10.51 -0.66
C ILE A 37 -16.81 11.47 0.54
N VAL A 38 -16.14 12.62 0.41
CA VAL A 38 -16.06 13.66 1.45
C VAL A 38 -17.46 14.17 1.83
N LYS A 39 -18.31 14.42 0.83
CA LYS A 39 -19.70 14.85 1.04
C LYS A 39 -20.53 13.84 1.84
N ASN A 40 -20.25 12.56 1.70
CA ASN A 40 -20.95 11.48 2.41
C ASN A 40 -20.31 11.11 3.76
N LYS A 41 -19.32 11.89 4.25
CA LYS A 41 -18.62 11.69 5.53
C LYS A 41 -17.97 10.31 5.69
N TYR A 42 -17.64 9.63 4.60
CA TYR A 42 -16.84 8.42 4.71
C TYR A 42 -15.38 8.78 4.91
N ASP A 43 -14.75 8.23 5.95
CA ASP A 43 -13.33 8.39 6.18
C ASP A 43 -12.54 7.44 5.26
N PHE A 44 -12.08 7.97 4.13
CA PHE A 44 -11.17 7.29 3.22
C PHE A 44 -9.78 7.93 3.26
N THR A 45 -9.21 8.04 4.46
CA THR A 45 -7.83 8.51 4.68
C THR A 45 -6.83 7.85 3.71
N PHE A 46 -6.97 6.54 3.44
CA PHE A 46 -6.12 5.82 2.48
C PHE A 46 -6.24 6.34 1.04
N LEU A 47 -7.46 6.59 0.56
CA LEU A 47 -7.69 7.10 -0.80
C LEU A 47 -7.14 8.51 -0.95
N ASN A 48 -7.31 9.36 0.07
CA ASN A 48 -6.75 10.71 0.07
C ASN A 48 -5.22 10.68 0.02
N ILE A 49 -4.57 9.79 0.77
CA ILE A 49 -3.11 9.58 0.72
C ILE A 49 -2.67 9.18 -0.69
N ILE A 50 -3.36 8.21 -1.31
CA ILE A 50 -3.06 7.78 -2.68
C ILE A 50 -3.18 8.94 -3.66
N LEU A 51 -4.30 9.65 -3.64
CA LEU A 51 -4.58 10.73 -4.58
C LEU A 51 -3.55 11.85 -4.44
N ASN A 52 -3.24 12.25 -3.22
CA ASN A 52 -2.18 13.23 -2.94
C ASN A 52 -0.83 12.75 -3.48
N ASN A 53 -0.49 11.48 -3.29
CA ASN A 53 0.75 10.91 -3.80
C ASN A 53 0.82 10.97 -5.33
N MET A 54 -0.28 10.60 -6.00
CA MET A 54 -0.40 10.66 -7.46
C MET A 54 -0.25 12.09 -7.97
N PHE A 55 -0.96 13.06 -7.39
CA PHE A 55 -0.86 14.46 -7.82
C PHE A 55 0.52 15.03 -7.61
N ARG A 56 1.16 14.73 -6.47
CA ARG A 56 2.53 15.14 -6.19
C ARG A 56 3.48 14.61 -7.26
N ASN A 57 3.44 13.32 -7.53
CA ASN A 57 4.33 12.68 -8.51
C ASN A 57 4.05 13.10 -9.96
N LEU A 58 2.78 13.38 -10.30
CA LEU A 58 2.41 13.91 -11.62
C LEU A 58 2.85 15.37 -11.81
N SER A 59 2.92 16.14 -10.72
CA SER A 59 3.31 17.56 -10.74
C SER A 59 4.83 17.76 -10.67
N THR A 60 5.59 16.71 -10.40
CA THR A 60 7.03 16.79 -10.18
C THR A 60 7.77 16.52 -11.49
N GLU A 61 8.62 17.45 -11.93
CA GLU A 61 9.54 17.29 -13.07
C GLU A 61 10.87 16.59 -12.69
N GLU A 62 11.11 16.36 -11.40
CA GLU A 62 12.33 15.73 -10.89
C GLU A 62 12.48 14.24 -11.27
N ARG A 63 13.72 13.76 -11.12
CA ARG A 63 14.16 12.39 -11.39
C ARG A 63 13.55 11.38 -10.41
N GLY A 64 12.30 10.99 -10.67
CA GLY A 64 11.68 9.79 -10.11
C GLY A 64 10.54 10.05 -9.12
N PHE A 65 9.54 9.16 -9.15
CA PHE A 65 8.36 9.23 -8.29
C PHE A 65 8.68 8.80 -6.86
N ARG A 66 8.14 9.54 -5.88
CA ARG A 66 8.31 9.26 -4.45
C ARG A 66 6.99 8.84 -3.84
N TYR A 67 6.94 7.60 -3.36
CA TYR A 67 5.76 7.00 -2.77
C TYR A 67 5.81 7.04 -1.24
N GLU A 68 4.67 7.31 -0.61
CA GLU A 68 4.53 7.26 0.85
C GLU A 68 4.50 5.81 1.34
N ASP A 69 4.83 5.60 2.61
CA ASP A 69 4.90 4.27 3.23
C ASP A 69 3.63 3.45 3.03
N VAL A 70 2.47 4.08 3.24
CA VAL A 70 1.17 3.43 3.07
C VAL A 70 0.97 2.94 1.63
N VAL A 71 1.41 3.73 0.63
CA VAL A 71 1.33 3.34 -0.79
C VAL A 71 2.34 2.24 -1.10
N ARG A 72 3.55 2.30 -0.53
CA ARG A 72 4.57 1.24 -0.68
C ARG A 72 4.11 -0.09 -0.09
N GLN A 73 3.51 -0.06 1.10
CA GLN A 73 2.96 -1.25 1.76
C GLN A 73 1.82 -1.84 0.93
N PHE A 74 0.87 -1.01 0.48
CA PHE A 74 -0.20 -1.45 -0.40
C PHE A 74 0.33 -2.07 -1.69
N ALA A 75 1.30 -1.43 -2.35
CA ALA A 75 1.93 -1.95 -3.56
C ALA A 75 2.59 -3.32 -3.32
N THR A 76 3.30 -3.47 -2.20
CA THR A 76 3.90 -4.75 -1.81
C THR A 76 2.85 -5.83 -1.58
N SER A 77 1.78 -5.53 -0.82
CA SER A 77 0.68 -6.47 -0.59
C SER A 77 -0.01 -6.88 -1.89
N LEU A 78 -0.29 -5.92 -2.77
CA LEU A 78 -0.89 -6.18 -4.07
C LEU A 78 0.00 -7.05 -4.96
N TYR A 79 1.32 -6.82 -4.94
CA TYR A 79 2.27 -7.63 -5.69
C TYR A 79 2.36 -9.06 -5.17
N ILE A 80 2.39 -9.26 -3.85
CA ILE A 80 2.45 -10.58 -3.21
C ILE A 80 1.16 -11.36 -3.44
N LEU A 81 -0.01 -10.73 -3.24
CA LEU A 81 -1.30 -11.41 -3.30
C LEU A 81 -1.87 -11.53 -4.72
N GLY A 82 -1.77 -10.46 -5.51
CA GLY A 82 -2.28 -10.42 -6.88
C GLY A 82 -1.29 -10.93 -7.92
N GLY A 83 -0.02 -11.09 -7.53
CA GLY A 83 1.05 -11.49 -8.44
C GLY A 83 1.46 -10.37 -9.41
N ARG A 84 2.55 -10.63 -10.13
CA ARG A 84 3.17 -9.67 -11.04
C ARG A 84 2.24 -9.17 -12.15
N THR A 85 1.43 -10.07 -12.72
CA THR A 85 0.55 -9.74 -13.86
C THR A 85 -0.52 -8.74 -13.44
N ALA A 86 -1.27 -9.03 -12.36
CA ALA A 86 -2.31 -8.12 -11.89
C ALA A 86 -1.73 -6.76 -11.49
N TYR A 87 -0.57 -6.76 -10.82
CA TYR A 87 0.12 -5.54 -10.45
C TYR A 87 0.50 -4.67 -11.66
N GLU A 88 1.12 -5.26 -12.68
CA GLU A 88 1.48 -4.54 -13.92
C GLU A 88 0.24 -4.03 -14.66
N SER A 89 -0.81 -4.85 -14.76
CA SER A 89 -2.08 -4.42 -15.38
C SER A 89 -2.64 -3.18 -14.69
N ILE A 90 -2.68 -3.14 -13.36
CA ILE A 90 -3.17 -1.98 -12.62
C ILE A 90 -2.26 -0.77 -12.83
N ARG A 91 -0.93 -0.95 -12.73
CA ARG A 91 0.05 0.15 -12.90
C ARG A 91 -0.03 0.78 -14.29
N LEU A 92 -0.22 -0.02 -15.33
CA LEU A 92 -0.29 0.47 -16.71
C LEU A 92 -1.59 1.22 -17.00
N ASN A 93 -2.70 0.84 -16.35
CA ASN A 93 -3.99 1.50 -16.52
C ASN A 93 -4.12 2.79 -15.69
N ILE A 94 -3.40 2.90 -14.57
CA ILE A 94 -3.44 4.09 -13.71
C ILE A 94 -2.02 4.64 -13.54
N PRO A 95 -1.63 5.63 -14.36
CA PRO A 95 -0.29 6.22 -14.30
C PRO A 95 0.03 6.73 -12.90
N VAL A 96 1.26 6.49 -12.44
CA VAL A 96 1.79 7.07 -11.19
C VAL A 96 1.09 6.58 -9.91
N PHE A 97 0.11 5.69 -10.04
CA PHE A 97 -0.59 5.08 -8.91
C PHE A 97 0.29 4.09 -8.14
N LEU A 98 1.05 3.28 -8.88
CA LEU A 98 1.89 2.23 -8.30
C LEU A 98 3.37 2.41 -8.67
N PRO A 99 4.28 2.10 -7.74
CA PRO A 99 5.70 1.95 -8.01
C PRO A 99 6.01 1.02 -9.18
N THR A 100 7.16 1.21 -9.82
CA THR A 100 7.62 0.26 -10.85
C THR A 100 7.91 -1.10 -10.23
N VAL A 101 7.61 -2.18 -10.95
CA VAL A 101 7.81 -3.56 -10.41
C VAL A 101 9.26 -3.80 -9.99
N ARG A 102 10.22 -3.13 -10.63
CA ARG A 102 11.64 -3.24 -10.29
C ARG A 102 11.97 -2.83 -8.86
N ILE A 103 11.20 -1.93 -8.25
CA ILE A 103 11.47 -1.42 -6.90
C ILE A 103 10.62 -2.10 -5.82
N VAL A 104 9.62 -2.90 -6.19
CA VAL A 104 8.80 -3.63 -5.21
C VAL A 104 9.63 -4.63 -4.39
N PRO A 105 10.58 -5.40 -4.98
CA PRO A 105 11.46 -6.27 -4.20
C PRO A 105 12.25 -5.53 -3.13
N SER A 106 12.72 -4.31 -3.40
CA SER A 106 13.46 -3.54 -2.38
C SER A 106 12.57 -3.09 -1.22
N PHE A 107 11.27 -2.86 -1.47
CA PHE A 107 10.30 -2.63 -0.39
C PHE A 107 10.04 -3.89 0.43
N ILE A 108 10.01 -5.07 -0.20
CA ILE A 108 9.85 -6.34 0.50
C ILE A 108 11.05 -6.62 1.41
N THR A 109 12.27 -6.44 0.89
CA THR A 109 13.49 -6.64 1.68
C THR A 109 13.63 -5.60 2.80
N ALA A 110 13.27 -4.34 2.53
CA ALA A 110 13.33 -3.27 3.53
C ALA A 110 12.27 -3.40 4.63
N ALA A 111 11.18 -4.14 4.39
CA ALA A 111 10.14 -4.37 5.39
C ALA A 111 10.56 -5.35 6.50
N ASP A 112 11.81 -5.84 6.50
CA ASP A 112 12.38 -6.78 7.47
C ASP A 112 11.56 -8.07 7.69
N ASN A 113 10.66 -8.36 6.74
CA ASN A 113 9.82 -9.56 6.70
C ASN A 113 10.58 -10.76 6.11
N HIS A 114 11.88 -10.84 6.37
CA HIS A 114 12.64 -12.04 6.06
C HIS A 114 12.17 -13.14 6.99
N LEU A 115 11.43 -14.11 6.42
CA LEU A 115 11.29 -15.42 7.03
C LEU A 115 12.70 -16.03 7.05
N THR A 116 13.40 -15.77 8.15
CA THR A 116 14.61 -16.49 8.48
C THR A 116 14.22 -17.94 8.68
N GLU A 117 15.05 -18.85 8.18
CA GLU A 117 14.94 -20.25 8.56
C GLU A 117 14.98 -20.29 10.09
N ARG A 118 13.85 -20.63 10.69
CA ARG A 118 13.70 -20.69 12.13
C ARG A 118 13.59 -22.13 12.55
N LEU A 119 14.47 -22.51 13.46
CA LEU A 119 14.31 -23.75 14.22
C LEU A 119 12.95 -23.70 14.92
N PHE A 120 12.22 -24.81 14.85
CA PHE A 120 10.96 -24.98 15.55
C PHE A 120 11.15 -24.65 17.05
N ASN A 121 10.36 -23.71 17.57
CA ASN A 121 10.49 -23.28 18.97
C ASN A 121 9.69 -24.22 19.87
N TYR A 122 10.34 -25.30 20.31
CA TYR A 122 9.77 -26.31 21.20
C TYR A 122 9.24 -25.75 22.52
N GLU A 123 9.87 -24.70 23.05
CA GLU A 123 9.47 -24.09 24.32
C GLU A 123 8.13 -23.36 24.19
N LYS A 124 7.92 -22.61 23.11
CA LYS A 124 6.63 -21.98 22.81
C LYS A 124 5.55 -23.01 22.54
N ALA A 125 5.86 -24.09 21.83
CA ALA A 125 4.92 -25.18 21.60
C ALA A 125 4.52 -25.85 22.92
N SER A 126 5.49 -26.17 23.78
CA SER A 126 5.26 -26.72 25.12
C SER A 126 4.39 -25.80 25.98
N ASN A 127 4.68 -24.50 26.01
CA ASN A 127 3.89 -23.51 26.74
C ASN A 127 2.43 -23.42 26.23
N TYR A 128 2.23 -23.53 24.91
CA TYR A 128 0.89 -23.59 24.33
C TYR A 128 0.16 -24.88 24.72
N PHE A 129 0.80 -26.04 24.62
CA PHE A 129 0.21 -27.32 25.01
C PHE A 129 -0.16 -27.36 26.50
N ASN A 130 0.69 -26.80 27.37
CA ASN A 130 0.40 -26.65 28.78
C ASN A 130 -0.80 -25.72 29.05
N SER A 131 -0.97 -24.64 28.28
CA SER A 131 -2.09 -23.70 28.48
C SER A 131 -3.44 -24.27 28.05
N ILE A 132 -3.46 -25.14 27.04
CA ILE A 132 -4.67 -25.84 26.59
C ILE A 132 -4.87 -27.19 27.31
N GLN A 133 -4.04 -27.50 28.30
CA GLN A 133 -4.03 -28.78 29.03
C GLN A 133 -4.01 -30.01 28.10
N SER A 134 -3.35 -29.88 26.94
CA SER A 134 -3.20 -30.97 26.00
C SER A 134 -1.78 -31.52 26.07
N THR A 135 -1.67 -32.84 26.13
CA THR A 135 -0.39 -33.56 26.05
C THR A 135 -0.09 -34.05 24.63
N ILE A 136 -1.02 -33.85 23.69
CA ILE A 136 -0.93 -34.35 22.31
C ILE A 136 -1.16 -33.21 21.34
N GLY A 137 -0.29 -33.12 20.33
CA GLY A 137 -0.41 -32.21 19.21
C GLY A 137 -0.01 -32.91 17.92
N PHE A 138 -0.69 -32.58 16.83
CA PHE A 138 -0.35 -33.07 15.50
C PHE A 138 0.40 -31.98 14.75
N ILE A 139 1.59 -32.33 14.26
CA ILE A 139 2.37 -31.49 13.36
C ILE A 139 2.39 -32.21 12.02
N ALA A 140 1.95 -31.52 10.97
CA ALA A 140 2.06 -32.00 9.61
C ALA A 140 3.04 -31.09 8.87
N GLU A 141 4.09 -31.70 8.32
CA GLU A 141 5.01 -31.04 7.40
C GLU A 141 4.89 -31.78 6.07
N ASP A 142 4.52 -31.05 5.02
CA ASP A 142 4.52 -31.57 3.66
C ASP A 142 5.24 -30.57 2.77
N THR A 143 6.44 -30.94 2.31
CA THR A 143 7.21 -30.12 1.39
C THR A 143 8.02 -30.99 0.44
N ARG A 144 7.79 -30.85 -0.87
CA ARG A 144 8.72 -31.33 -1.92
C ARG A 144 9.44 -30.14 -2.52
N ILE A 145 10.72 -30.02 -2.22
CA ILE A 145 11.60 -29.04 -2.86
C ILE A 145 12.32 -29.75 -4.00
N HIS A 146 12.08 -29.33 -5.24
CA HIS A 146 12.91 -29.75 -6.37
C HIS A 146 14.25 -29.04 -6.27
N SER A 147 15.30 -29.76 -5.88
CA SER A 147 16.66 -29.28 -5.98
C SER A 147 17.08 -29.26 -7.45
N ASN A 148 17.01 -28.10 -8.10
CA ASN A 148 17.76 -27.87 -9.33
C ASN A 148 19.23 -27.70 -8.94
N ILE A 149 19.89 -28.81 -8.64
CA ILE A 149 21.34 -28.90 -8.65
C ILE A 149 21.72 -28.99 -10.12
N GLN A 150 22.17 -27.86 -10.68
CA GLN A 150 22.94 -27.81 -11.92
C GLN A 150 24.41 -27.66 -11.57
#